data_AF-A0A8J7NUW8-F1
#
_entry.id   AF-A0A8J7NUW8-F1
#
_cell.length_a   1.000
_cell.length_b   1.000
_cell.length_c   1.000
_cell.angle_alpha   90.00
_cell.angle_beta   90.00
_cell.angle_gamma   90.00
#
_symmetry.space_group_name_H-M   'P 1'
#
loop_
_entity.id
_entity.type
_entity.pdbx_description
1 polymer ?
#
loop_
_entity_poly.entity_id
_entity_poly.type
_entity_poly.pdbx_seq_one_letter_code
_entity_poly.pdbx_strand_id
1 'polypeptide(L)'
;IEHWGTANVTQGVDENGQCICKVFLPDTTFPADKVEHLQQTSKVLGQTVELEMSKLEVYESKLVIYSEKLVNLTARLEFIESRPDKYTKLEFELLKIELKQMEVLVTQLKASLNYSSPIFDMLYAEVRYRIEGAQSLSYLSVFGMDTINRLSLKISIK
;
A
#
# COMPACT_ATOMS: atom_id res chain seq x y z
N ILE A 1 -30.58 22.86 10.13
CA ILE A 1 -30.92 23.51 11.41
C ILE A 1 -32.15 22.78 11.92
N GLU A 2 -31.95 21.80 12.79
CA GLU A 2 -33.04 21.00 13.36
C GLU A 2 -33.89 21.86 14.29
N HIS A 3 -35.21 21.78 14.12
CA HIS A 3 -36.21 22.53 14.87
C HIS A 3 -36.33 21.87 16.25
N TRP A 4 -35.61 22.39 17.24
CA TRP A 4 -35.80 22.01 18.64
C TRP A 4 -37.18 22.49 19.09
N GLY A 5 -37.97 21.55 19.61
CA GLY A 5 -39.40 21.62 19.89
C GLY A 5 -40.03 23.00 20.04
N THR A 6 -41.05 23.26 19.21
CA THR A 6 -42.00 24.35 19.40
C THR A 6 -42.69 24.20 20.75
N ALA A 7 -42.32 25.06 21.70
CA ALA A 7 -43.00 25.17 22.99
C ALA A 7 -44.34 25.89 22.80
N ASN A 8 -45.42 25.30 23.33
CA ASN A 8 -46.73 25.95 23.35
C ASN A 8 -46.81 26.83 24.60
N VAL A 9 -47.08 28.12 24.38
CA VAL A 9 -47.20 29.12 25.44
C VAL A 9 -48.65 29.56 25.51
N THR A 10 -49.29 29.33 26.66
CA THR A 10 -50.66 29.80 26.92
C THR A 10 -50.61 30.91 27.95
N GLN A 11 -51.11 32.09 27.60
CA GLN A 11 -51.20 33.24 28.50
C GLN A 11 -52.55 33.22 29.23
N GLY A 12 -52.51 33.41 30.55
CA GLY A 12 -53.70 33.57 31.39
C GLY A 12 -53.49 34.68 32.42
N VAL A 13 -54.56 35.04 33.13
CA VAL A 13 -54.51 35.97 34.27
C VAL A 13 -54.99 35.20 35.50
N ASP A 14 -54.29 35.32 36.62
CA ASP A 14 -54.68 34.65 37.86
C ASP A 14 -55.81 35.37 38.60
N GLU A 15 -56.29 34.76 39.68
CA GLU A 15 -57.39 35.28 40.50
C GLU A 15 -57.06 36.62 41.18
N ASN A 16 -55.78 37.00 41.22
CA ASN A 16 -55.26 38.25 41.78
C ASN A 16 -55.01 39.32 40.70
N GLY A 17 -55.36 39.05 39.43
CA GLY A 17 -55.19 39.97 38.32
C GLY A 17 -53.76 40.02 37.74
N GLN A 18 -52.89 39.09 38.12
CA GLN A 18 -51.51 39.02 37.65
C GLN A 18 -51.41 38.13 36.40
N CYS A 19 -50.70 38.59 35.37
CA CYS A 19 -50.51 37.80 34.15
C CYS A 19 -49.60 36.60 34.42
N ILE A 20 -50.08 35.39 34.17
CA ILE A 20 -49.32 34.15 34.27
C ILE A 20 -49.13 33.55 32.88
N CYS A 21 -47.88 33.19 32.58
CA CYS A 21 -47.50 32.51 31.35
C CYS A 21 -47.22 31.04 31.67
N LYS A 22 -47.99 30.11 31.09
CA LYS A 22 -47.75 28.68 31.24
C LYS A 22 -47.05 28.17 29.98
N VAL A 23 -45.84 27.66 30.17
CA VAL A 23 -45.02 27.09 29.09
C VAL A 23 -45.06 25.57 29.23
N PHE A 24 -45.54 24.88 28.21
CA PHE A 24 -45.37 23.43 28.09
C PHE A 24 -44.12 23.14 27.29
N LEU A 25 -43.08 22.67 27.99
CA LEU A 25 -41.90 22.09 27.37
C LEU A 25 -42.20 20.62 27.05
N PRO A 26 -42.04 20.15 25.80
CA PRO A 26 -42.11 18.72 25.51
C PRO A 26 -41.02 18.00 26.30
N ASP A 27 -41.32 16.80 26.81
CA ASP A 27 -40.36 15.98 27.56
C ASP A 27 -39.05 15.86 26.78
N THR A 28 -38.00 16.50 27.28
CA THR A 28 -36.64 16.35 26.77
C THR A 28 -36.04 15.10 27.39
N THR A 29 -36.63 13.94 27.13
CA THR A 29 -36.09 12.67 27.60
C THR A 29 -34.75 12.45 26.90
N PHE A 30 -33.69 12.29 27.69
CA PHE A 30 -32.35 12.06 27.17
C PHE A 30 -32.36 10.84 26.22
N PRO A 31 -31.86 10.97 24.98
CA PRO A 31 -31.97 9.91 23.97
C PRO A 31 -30.91 8.82 24.21
N ALA A 32 -31.08 8.05 25.28
CA ALA A 32 -30.15 7.03 25.74
C ALA A 32 -29.76 6.03 24.63
N ASP A 33 -30.73 5.53 23.88
CA ASP A 33 -30.51 4.54 22.80
C ASP A 33 -29.58 5.06 21.69
N LYS A 34 -29.74 6.34 21.32
CA LYS A 34 -28.88 6.97 20.30
C LYS A 34 -27.46 7.14 20.81
N VAL A 35 -27.32 7.52 22.08
CA VAL A 35 -26.01 7.70 22.72
C VAL A 35 -25.30 6.36 22.89
N GLU A 36 -26.02 5.31 23.30
CA GLU A 36 -25.49 3.95 23.41
C GLU A 36 -25.03 3.41 22.04
N HIS A 37 -25.86 3.56 21.01
CA HIS A 37 -25.50 3.15 19.65
C HIS A 37 -24.24 3.88 19.15
N LEU A 38 -24.15 5.19 19.39
CA LEU A 38 -22.97 5.98 19.03
C LEU A 38 -21.73 5.53 19.82
N GLN A 39 -21.87 5.26 21.11
CA GLN A 39 -20.78 4.75 21.94
C GLN A 39 -20.27 3.39 21.42
N GLN A 40 -21.17 2.49 21.08
CA GLN A 40 -20.81 1.17 20.56
C GLN A 40 -20.15 1.27 19.18
N THR A 41 -20.69 2.12 18.30
CA THR A 41 -20.10 2.38 16.97
C THR A 41 -18.72 3.01 17.12
N SER A 42 -18.55 4.00 18.01
CA SER A 42 -17.26 4.63 18.27
C SER A 42 -16.23 3.65 18.79
N LYS A 43 -16.63 2.70 19.64
CA LYS A 43 -15.74 1.66 20.17
C LYS A 43 -15.27 0.71 19.06
N VAL A 44 -16.20 0.21 18.24
CA VAL A 44 -15.87 -0.69 17.12
C VAL A 44 -14.98 0.02 16.11
N LEU A 45 -15.29 1.29 15.80
CA LEU A 45 -14.48 2.08 14.89
C LEU A 45 -13.07 2.30 15.44
N GLY A 46 -12.93 2.64 16.73
CA GLY A 46 -11.62 2.77 17.38
C GLY A 46 -10.78 1.51 17.28
N GLN A 47 -11.37 0.35 17.59
CA GLN A 47 -10.70 -0.95 17.47
C GLN A 47 -10.29 -1.27 16.03
N THR A 48 -11.14 -0.93 15.06
CA THR A 48 -10.85 -1.16 13.64
C THR A 48 -9.69 -0.29 13.17
N VAL A 49 -9.67 0.98 13.57
CA VAL A 49 -8.57 1.90 13.22
C VAL A 49 -7.25 1.44 13.85
N GLU A 50 -7.26 0.98 15.09
CA GLU A 50 -6.07 0.43 15.76
C GLU A 50 -5.52 -0.81 15.04
N LEU A 51 -6.41 -1.70 14.58
CA LEU A 51 -6.04 -2.87 13.79
C LEU A 51 -5.43 -2.46 12.43
N GLU A 52 -6.02 -1.50 11.73
CA GLU A 52 -5.47 -1.02 10.45
C GLU A 52 -4.12 -0.31 10.64
N MET A 53 -3.93 0.44 11.73
CA MET A 53 -2.63 1.03 12.07
C MET A 53 -1.56 -0.05 12.27
N SER A 54 -1.86 -1.13 12.99
CA SER A 54 -0.92 -2.23 13.18
C SER A 54 -0.51 -2.92 11.86
N LYS A 55 -1.43 -3.00 10.89
CA LYS A 55 -1.12 -3.52 9.55
C LYS A 55 -0.18 -2.58 8.80
N LEU A 56 -0.41 -1.27 8.88
CA LEU A 56 0.45 -0.26 8.25
C LEU A 56 1.89 -0.34 8.75
N GLU A 57 2.09 -0.52 10.07
CA GLU A 57 3.43 -0.70 10.66
C GLU A 57 4.15 -1.93 10.08
N VAL A 58 3.43 -3.05 9.91
CA VAL A 58 3.99 -4.27 9.29
C VAL A 58 4.36 -4.03 7.82
N TYR A 59 3.54 -3.30 7.08
CA TYR A 59 3.84 -2.98 5.68
C TYR A 59 5.02 -2.03 5.55
N GLU A 60 5.12 -1.02 6.41
CA GLU A 60 6.26 -0.09 6.46
C GLU A 60 7.56 -0.85 6.72
N SER A 61 7.59 -1.74 7.71
CA SER A 61 8.74 -2.61 7.98
C SER A 61 9.16 -3.43 6.76
N LYS A 62 8.20 -4.04 6.06
CA LYS A 62 8.48 -4.82 4.83
C LYS A 62 9.03 -3.93 3.71
N LEU A 63 8.51 -2.72 3.54
CA LEU A 63 8.97 -1.78 2.52
C LEU A 63 10.42 -1.38 2.74
N VAL A 64 10.83 -1.13 3.99
CA VAL A 64 12.22 -0.85 4.33
C VAL A 64 13.12 -2.01 3.94
N ILE A 65 12.76 -3.25 4.32
CA ILE A 65 13.54 -4.44 3.97
C ILE A 65 13.65 -4.62 2.45
N TYR A 66 12.56 -4.42 1.71
CA TYR A 66 12.61 -4.53 0.25
C TYR A 66 13.42 -3.41 -0.39
N SER A 67 13.35 -2.19 0.13
CA SER A 67 14.17 -1.07 -0.35
C SER A 67 15.66 -1.38 -0.21
N GLU A 68 16.10 -1.90 0.95
CA GLU A 68 17.49 -2.30 1.15
C GLU A 68 17.94 -3.40 0.18
N LYS A 69 17.09 -4.40 -0.05
CA LYS A 69 17.37 -5.47 -1.02
C LYS A 69 17.51 -4.92 -2.44
N LEU A 70 16.66 -3.97 -2.83
CA LEU A 70 16.73 -3.34 -4.14
C LEU A 70 18.01 -2.55 -4.31
N VAL A 71 18.41 -1.75 -3.32
CA VAL A 71 19.68 -1.01 -3.35
C VAL A 71 20.87 -1.96 -3.50
N ASN A 72 20.89 -3.08 -2.76
CA ASN A 72 21.95 -4.08 -2.88
C ASN A 72 22.01 -4.70 -4.29
N LEU A 73 20.85 -5.08 -4.84
CA LEU A 73 20.75 -5.63 -6.20
C LEU A 73 21.15 -4.61 -7.26
N THR A 74 20.75 -3.34 -7.13
CA THR A 74 21.14 -2.26 -8.03
C THR A 74 22.65 -2.08 -8.03
N ALA A 75 23.30 -2.05 -6.87
CA ALA A 75 24.75 -1.96 -6.78
C ALA A 75 25.46 -3.15 -7.45
N ARG A 76 24.91 -4.37 -7.29
CA ARG A 76 25.43 -5.56 -7.99
C ARG A 76 25.25 -5.44 -9.51
N LEU A 77 24.12 -4.93 -9.96
CA LEU A 77 23.83 -4.74 -11.38
C LEU A 77 24.71 -3.66 -12.03
N GLU A 78 24.94 -2.53 -11.35
CA GLU A 78 25.88 -1.50 -11.81
C GLU A 78 27.31 -2.05 -11.91
N PHE A 79 27.73 -2.88 -10.95
CA PHE A 79 29.01 -3.58 -11.03
C PHE A 79 29.06 -4.54 -12.23
N ILE A 80 27.95 -5.23 -12.54
CA ILE A 80 27.82 -6.09 -13.73
C ILE A 80 27.99 -5.29 -15.02
N GLU A 81 27.24 -4.21 -15.18
CA GLU A 81 27.27 -3.37 -16.37
C GLU A 81 28.66 -2.76 -16.62
N SER A 82 29.40 -2.46 -15.55
CA SER A 82 30.74 -1.88 -15.68
C SER A 82 31.83 -2.86 -16.16
N ARG A 83 31.63 -4.18 -16.04
CA ARG A 83 32.66 -5.22 -16.31
C ARG A 83 32.08 -6.52 -16.90
N PRO A 84 31.57 -6.50 -18.15
CA PRO A 84 30.94 -7.66 -18.77
C PRO A 84 31.89 -8.84 -19.04
N ASP A 85 33.20 -8.60 -19.03
CA ASP A 85 34.28 -9.56 -19.29
C ASP A 85 34.67 -10.41 -18.07
N LYS A 86 34.23 -10.02 -16.87
CA LYS A 86 34.61 -10.69 -15.61
C LYS A 86 33.59 -11.69 -15.08
N TYR A 87 32.48 -11.89 -15.78
CA TYR A 87 31.39 -12.74 -15.30
C TYR A 87 31.62 -14.22 -15.60
N THR A 88 31.47 -15.03 -14.56
CA THR A 88 31.36 -16.48 -14.70
C THR A 88 29.90 -16.85 -15.02
N LYS A 89 29.70 -17.90 -15.82
CA LYS A 89 28.35 -18.40 -16.19
C LYS A 89 27.43 -18.65 -14.98
N LEU A 90 28.00 -18.95 -13.81
CA LEU A 90 27.28 -19.17 -12.56
C LEU A 90 26.62 -17.88 -12.04
N GLU A 91 27.29 -16.73 -12.16
CA GLU A 91 26.75 -15.44 -11.71
C GLU A 91 25.56 -14.99 -12.56
N PHE A 92 25.58 -15.31 -13.86
CA PHE A 92 24.43 -15.09 -14.75
C PHE A 92 23.21 -15.93 -14.37
N GLU A 93 23.41 -17.22 -14.07
CA GLU A 93 22.31 -18.08 -13.63
C GLU A 93 21.77 -17.68 -12.26
N LEU A 94 22.65 -17.22 -11.35
CA LEU A 94 22.23 -16.68 -10.05
C LEU A 94 21.35 -15.44 -10.21
N LEU A 95 21.77 -14.48 -11.06
CA LEU A 95 21.02 -13.25 -11.31
C LEU A 95 19.63 -13.53 -11.88
N LYS A 96 19.53 -14.53 -12.77
CA LYS A 96 18.25 -14.98 -13.35
C LYS A 96 17.30 -15.56 -12.30
N ILE A 97 17.81 -16.27 -11.30
CA ILE A 97 17.02 -16.80 -10.19
C ILE A 97 16.53 -15.64 -9.30
N GLU A 98 17.41 -14.71 -8.98
CA GLU A 98 17.09 -13.53 -8.15
C GLU A 98 16.01 -12.65 -8.82
N LEU A 99 16.10 -12.42 -10.14
CA LEU A 99 15.08 -11.68 -10.90
C LEU A 99 13.71 -12.36 -10.88
N LYS A 100 13.67 -13.69 -11.01
CA LYS A 100 12.41 -14.45 -10.91
C LYS A 100 11.80 -14.38 -9.51
N GLN A 101 12.63 -14.41 -8.47
CA GLN A 101 12.14 -14.25 -7.09
C GLN A 101 11.54 -12.85 -6.87
N MET A 102 12.16 -11.81 -7.45
CA MET A 102 11.63 -10.45 -7.37
C MET A 102 10.28 -10.31 -8.08
N GLU A 103 10.10 -10.90 -9.26
CA GLU A 103 8.83 -10.91 -9.98
C GLU A 103 7.70 -11.57 -9.16
N VAL A 104 8.01 -12.68 -8.47
CA VAL A 104 7.07 -13.35 -7.56
C VAL A 104 6.71 -12.43 -6.39
N LEU A 105 7.68 -11.78 -5.75
CA LEU A 105 7.44 -10.88 -4.62
C LEU A 105 6.58 -9.68 -5.00
N VAL A 106 6.82 -9.09 -6.16
CA VAL A 106 6.04 -7.95 -6.69
C VAL A 106 4.60 -8.38 -6.99
N THR A 107 4.42 -9.58 -7.53
CA THR A 107 3.09 -10.15 -7.82
C THR A 107 2.34 -10.47 -6.52
N GLN A 108 3.01 -11.02 -5.52
CA GLN A 108 2.44 -11.26 -4.20
C GLN A 108 2.09 -9.96 -3.47
N LEU A 109 2.94 -8.94 -3.57
CA LEU A 109 2.67 -7.61 -3.02
C LEU A 109 1.40 -7.02 -3.65
N LYS A 110 1.30 -7.06 -4.98
CA LYS A 110 0.10 -6.62 -5.72
C LYS A 110 -1.16 -7.37 -5.29
N ALA A 111 -1.09 -8.70 -5.16
CA ALA A 111 -2.23 -9.53 -4.73
C ALA A 111 -2.64 -9.26 -3.28
N SER A 112 -1.68 -9.04 -2.38
CA SER A 112 -1.95 -8.81 -0.96
C SER A 112 -2.65 -7.48 -0.67
N LEU A 113 -2.48 -6.50 -1.55
CA LEU A 113 -3.03 -5.17 -1.34
C LEU A 113 -4.50 -5.07 -1.75
N ASN A 114 -5.00 -5.95 -2.63
CA ASN A 114 -6.40 -6.07 -3.10
C ASN A 114 -7.13 -4.74 -3.43
N TYR A 115 -6.39 -3.64 -3.52
CA TYR A 115 -6.82 -2.27 -3.74
C TYR A 115 -6.17 -1.81 -5.04
N SER A 116 -6.99 -1.42 -6.01
CA SER A 116 -6.54 -0.69 -7.20
C SER A 116 -6.14 0.72 -6.76
N SER A 117 -4.89 0.87 -6.33
CA SER A 117 -4.27 2.18 -6.16
C SER A 117 -3.49 2.49 -7.44
N PRO A 118 -3.84 3.57 -8.18
CA PRO A 118 -3.16 3.92 -9.43
C PRO A 118 -1.65 4.15 -9.26
N ILE A 119 -1.20 4.49 -8.04
CA ILE A 119 0.22 4.62 -7.69
C ILE A 119 0.91 3.24 -7.68
N PHE A 120 0.25 2.21 -7.17
CA PHE A 120 0.79 0.84 -7.16
C PHE A 120 0.81 0.22 -8.55
N ASP A 121 -0.19 0.48 -9.38
CA ASP A 121 -0.18 0.02 -10.78
C ASP A 121 0.96 0.66 -11.59
N MET A 122 1.24 1.95 -11.35
CA MET A 122 2.39 2.65 -11.94
C MET A 122 3.73 2.05 -11.47
N LEU A 123 3.88 1.78 -10.17
CA LEU A 123 5.09 1.14 -9.64
C LEU A 123 5.29 -0.28 -10.19
N TYR A 124 4.20 -1.07 -10.28
CA TYR A 124 4.25 -2.43 -10.85
C TYR A 124 4.69 -2.40 -12.32
N ALA A 125 4.16 -1.47 -13.11
CA ALA A 125 4.51 -1.31 -14.52
C ALA A 125 5.99 -0.92 -14.70
N GLU A 126 6.50 0.03 -13.92
CA GLU A 126 7.90 0.46 -13.95
C GLU A 126 8.85 -0.70 -13.58
N VAL A 127 8.52 -1.46 -12.54
CA VAL A 127 9.33 -2.61 -12.11
C VAL A 127 9.34 -3.71 -13.18
N ARG A 128 8.18 -4.05 -13.78
CA ARG A 128 8.11 -5.01 -14.88
C ARG A 128 8.91 -4.55 -16.09
N TYR A 129 8.79 -3.28 -16.47
CA TYR A 129 9.57 -2.71 -17.58
C TYR A 129 11.08 -2.83 -17.35
N ARG A 130 11.56 -2.51 -16.13
CA ARG A 130 12.98 -2.65 -15.78
C ARG A 130 13.46 -4.11 -15.75
N ILE A 131 12.64 -5.03 -15.25
CA ILE A 131 12.96 -6.47 -15.25
C ILE A 131 13.05 -7.00 -16.69
N GLU A 132 12.11 -6.63 -17.57
CA GLU A 132 12.11 -7.02 -18.98
C GLU A 132 13.33 -6.46 -19.71
N GLY A 133 13.70 -5.20 -19.43
CA GLY A 133 14.94 -4.59 -19.93
C GLY A 133 16.18 -5.35 -19.49
N ALA A 134 16.28 -5.71 -18.20
CA ALA A 134 17.40 -6.48 -17.66
C ALA A 134 17.47 -7.90 -18.26
N GLN A 135 16.33 -8.56 -18.49
CA GLN A 135 16.29 -9.85 -19.18
C GLN A 135 16.77 -9.74 -20.63
N SER A 136 16.39 -8.68 -21.36
CA SER A 136 16.86 -8.44 -22.72
C SER A 136 18.37 -8.21 -22.78
N LEU A 137 18.93 -7.42 -21.85
CA LEU A 137 20.36 -7.22 -21.70
C LEU A 137 21.09 -8.52 -21.34
N SER A 138 20.50 -9.35 -20.46
CA SER A 138 21.06 -10.67 -20.12
C SER A 138 21.09 -11.63 -21.31
N TYR A 139 20.11 -11.52 -22.22
CA TYR A 139 20.07 -12.31 -23.44
C TYR A 139 21.18 -11.85 -24.40
N LEU A 140 21.35 -10.54 -24.60
CA LEU A 140 22.40 -9.99 -25.45
C LEU A 140 23.81 -10.29 -24.94
N SER A 141 24.04 -10.28 -23.62
CA SER A 141 25.33 -10.65 -23.03
C SER A 141 25.62 -12.15 -23.14
N VAL A 142 24.63 -13.03 -22.93
CA VAL A 142 24.77 -14.48 -23.12
C VAL A 142 25.05 -14.82 -24.58
N PHE A 143 24.32 -14.22 -25.53
CA PHE A 143 24.57 -14.40 -26.96
C PHE A 143 25.92 -13.83 -27.40
N GLY A 144 26.33 -12.70 -26.83
CA GLY A 144 27.66 -12.12 -27.03
C GLY A 144 28.78 -13.04 -26.54
N MET A 145 28.66 -13.58 -25.33
CA MET A 145 29.62 -14.55 -24.76
C MET A 145 29.64 -15.87 -25.54
N ASP A 146 28.51 -16.39 -26.00
CA ASP A 146 28.45 -17.61 -26.83
C ASP A 146 29.10 -17.40 -28.21
N THR A 147 28.94 -16.21 -28.80
CA THR A 147 29.56 -15.85 -30.07
C THR A 147 31.09 -15.70 -29.93
N ILE A 148 31.55 -15.05 -28.85
CA ILE A 148 32.99 -14.90 -28.54
C ILE A 148 33.62 -16.26 -28.23
N ASN A 149 32.96 -17.11 -27.44
CA ASN A 149 33.46 -18.47 -27.15
C ASN A 149 33.51 -19.34 -28.40
N ARG A 150 32.52 -19.25 -29.31
CA ARG A 150 32.56 -19.96 -30.61
C ARG A 150 33.69 -19.46 -31.52
N LEU A 151 33.96 -18.15 -31.54
CA LEU A 151 35.07 -17.58 -32.30
C LEU A 151 36.42 -18.02 -31.71
N SER A 152 36.56 -17.98 -30.39
CA SER A 152 37.77 -18.44 -29.67
C SER A 152 38.04 -19.93 -29.91
N LEU A 153 37.01 -20.79 -29.85
CA LEU A 153 37.11 -22.22 -30.20
C LEU A 153 37.48 -22.45 -31.67
N LYS A 154 36.94 -21.66 -32.61
CA LYS A 154 37.29 -21.75 -34.04
C LYS A 154 38.72 -21.32 -34.34
N ILE A 155 39.27 -20.37 -33.59
CA ILE A 155 40.65 -19.91 -33.71
C ILE A 155 41.61 -20.93 -33.09
N SER A 156 41.22 -21.61 -32.00
CA SER A 156 42.06 -22.58 -31.31
C SER A 156 42.13 -23.97 -31.97
N ILE A 157 41.28 -24.27 -32.95
CA ILE A 157 41.21 -25.57 -33.67
C ILE A 157 41.90 -25.49 -35.05
N LYS A 158 42.53 -24.36 -35.39
CA LYS A 158 43.19 -24.14 -36.70
C LYS A 158 44.66 -23.78 -36.50
#